data_AF-A0A971AMU1-F1
#
_entry.id   AF-A0A971AMU1-F1
#
_cell.length_a   1.000
_cell.length_b   1.000
_cell.length_c   1.000
_cell.angle_alpha   90.00
_cell.angle_beta   90.00
_cell.angle_gamma   90.00
#
_symmetry.space_group_name_H-M   'P 1'
#
loop_
_entity.id
_entity.type
_entity.pdbx_description
1 polymer ?
#
loop_
_entity_poly.entity_id
_entity_poly.type
_entity_poly.pdbx_seq_one_letter_code
_entity_poly.pdbx_strand_id
1 'polypeptide(L)'
;MRTGIICDIQADCYCVLTDRGDFVLRRGRPPRGKGVGDRIVLAASRRWLPLAAAAAVLILAAVPLLDFFRPQPEQFSLTLDVNPSVELVYARDYTLLAWHGRNRAGQELLAGLERPGDVYAAVEAVFARCVERELARDQQDIFVTAPEGAPLDQERLLGALDGRGVRVRVHMVRLPHSRGRRQSSSLRAYLNARYQAGLDDSEPVAEAALAHLHEELVSSVEVQPWHDNPLVQAIVEQFRISSRLAEEMLAEGLTPEEVAALLELAAAGQLSPGEILQELRDSGLAPGQFLQDKGAAGAKPPKLSGPEWLPHLLAAEFGHPAGQLSSILNRGVAPEDLQTLLVMEAMGGGKLQTLVRRRSSASLETLVREAGLDRDEFEAQCRRIGELVSSAAAWADEAFVADLAGRYKVARGEVLYILARGWTEEEAEAILVAKGKGNRDWKEYLDEFEAEKPENPGKGNNKPGKGNPGKGNPGKRPVVPPGLNKGN
;
A
#
# COMPACT_ATOMS: atom_id res chain seq x y z
N MET A 1 29.59 -25.43 66.03
CA MET A 1 28.54 -25.37 67.06
C MET A 1 28.89 -24.25 68.03
N ARG A 2 27.97 -23.35 68.40
CA ARG A 2 28.25 -22.29 69.39
C ARG A 2 27.76 -22.77 70.74
N THR A 3 28.58 -22.67 71.79
CA THR A 3 28.20 -23.00 73.17
C THR A 3 28.10 -21.75 74.02
N GLY A 4 27.43 -21.86 75.16
CA GLY A 4 27.30 -20.77 76.12
C GLY A 4 26.76 -21.26 77.46
N ILE A 5 26.94 -20.49 78.52
CA ILE A 5 26.55 -20.81 79.89
C ILE A 5 25.29 -20.03 80.24
N ILE A 6 24.31 -20.67 80.86
CA ILE A 6 23.09 -20.00 81.33
C ILE A 6 23.45 -19.12 82.55
N CYS A 7 23.21 -17.82 82.44
CA CYS A 7 23.54 -16.86 83.49
C CYS A 7 22.34 -16.44 84.32
N ASP A 8 21.14 -16.47 83.73
CA ASP A 8 19.91 -16.08 84.41
C ASP A 8 18.71 -16.82 83.78
N ILE A 9 17.71 -17.14 84.58
CA ILE A 9 16.46 -17.79 84.14
C ILE A 9 15.28 -17.00 84.69
N GLN A 10 14.47 -16.47 83.80
CA GLN A 10 13.23 -15.75 84.10
C GLN A 10 12.01 -16.59 83.68
N ALA A 11 10.80 -16.11 83.98
CA ALA A 11 9.58 -16.89 83.83
C ALA A 11 9.33 -17.41 82.40
N ASP A 12 9.71 -16.63 81.39
CA ASP A 12 9.44 -16.88 79.97
C ASP A 12 10.69 -16.82 79.07
N CYS A 13 11.87 -16.61 79.65
CA CYS A 13 13.14 -16.56 78.93
C CYS A 13 14.33 -16.89 79.83
N TYR A 14 15.49 -17.16 79.22
CA TYR A 14 16.75 -17.35 79.94
C TYR A 14 17.90 -16.70 79.16
N CYS A 15 18.88 -16.18 79.89
CA CYS A 15 20.04 -15.48 79.33
C CYS A 15 21.26 -16.40 79.31
N VAL A 16 22.00 -16.37 78.21
CA VAL A 16 23.16 -17.24 77.97
C VAL A 16 24.39 -16.40 77.64
N LEU A 17 25.44 -16.48 78.45
CA LEU A 17 26.75 -15.93 78.11
C LEU A 17 27.46 -16.89 77.16
N THR A 18 27.71 -16.43 75.94
CA THR A 18 28.40 -17.22 74.93
C THR A 18 29.90 -17.30 75.21
N ASP A 19 30.58 -18.27 74.60
CA ASP A 19 32.04 -18.42 74.72
C ASP A 19 32.83 -17.21 74.16
N ARG A 20 32.15 -16.26 73.50
CA ARG A 20 32.72 -15.00 72.98
C ARG A 20 32.50 -13.80 73.90
N GLY A 21 31.84 -13.99 75.05
CA GLY A 21 31.54 -12.91 75.99
C GLY A 21 30.22 -12.18 75.71
N ASP A 22 29.47 -12.54 74.66
CA ASP A 22 28.18 -11.93 74.36
C ASP A 22 27.05 -12.55 75.20
N PHE A 23 26.12 -11.74 75.70
CA PHE A 23 24.89 -12.20 76.33
C PHE A 23 23.78 -12.40 75.28
N VAL A 24 23.18 -13.58 75.26
CA VAL A 24 22.12 -13.97 74.31
C VAL A 24 20.87 -14.39 75.08
N LEU A 25 19.78 -13.67 74.88
CA LEU A 25 18.48 -14.00 75.46
C LEU A 25 17.75 -15.03 74.59
N ARG A 26 17.26 -16.10 75.22
CA ARG A 26 16.44 -17.15 74.57
C ARG A 26 15.07 -17.19 75.21
N ARG A 27 14.02 -17.16 74.39
CA ARG A 27 12.63 -17.32 74.84
C ARG A 27 12.34 -18.77 75.18
N GLY A 28 11.49 -18.98 76.18
CA GLY A 28 11.11 -20.28 76.71
C GLY A 28 11.93 -20.70 77.92
N ARG A 29 11.72 -21.95 78.37
CA ARG A 29 12.51 -22.54 79.46
C ARG A 29 13.81 -23.14 78.92
N PRO A 30 14.88 -23.17 79.74
CA PRO A 30 16.12 -23.85 79.35
C PRO A 30 15.89 -25.36 79.12
N PRO A 31 16.80 -26.04 78.40
CA PRO A 31 16.72 -27.47 78.15
C PRO A 31 16.49 -28.28 79.44
N ARG A 32 15.72 -29.37 79.36
CA ARG A 32 15.37 -30.19 80.54
C ARG A 32 16.63 -30.61 81.31
N GLY A 33 16.60 -30.36 82.63
CA GLY A 33 17.71 -30.68 83.54
C GLY A 33 18.88 -29.71 83.51
N LYS A 34 18.75 -28.53 82.88
CA LYS A 34 19.78 -27.48 82.84
C LYS A 34 19.32 -26.22 83.59
N GLY A 35 20.17 -25.70 84.47
CA GLY A 35 19.95 -24.52 85.31
C GLY A 35 20.99 -23.42 85.10
N VAL A 36 20.95 -22.38 85.94
CA VAL A 36 21.98 -21.34 85.96
C VAL A 36 23.35 -21.97 86.26
N GLY A 37 24.37 -21.61 85.47
CA GLY A 37 25.71 -22.18 85.52
C GLY A 37 25.96 -23.32 84.54
N ASP A 38 24.92 -23.89 83.93
CA ASP A 38 25.08 -24.99 82.97
C ASP A 38 25.43 -24.51 81.56
N ARG A 39 26.31 -25.26 80.89
CA ARG A 39 26.68 -25.05 79.49
C ARG A 39 25.69 -25.71 78.53
N ILE A 40 25.24 -24.97 77.52
CA ILE A 40 24.32 -25.44 76.48
C ILE A 40 24.85 -25.15 75.07
N VAL A 41 24.39 -25.93 74.09
CA VAL A 41 24.67 -25.71 72.67
C VAL A 41 23.59 -24.79 72.09
N LEU A 42 24.01 -23.65 71.55
CA LEU A 42 23.16 -22.69 70.85
C LEU A 42 23.04 -23.11 69.38
N ALA A 43 21.85 -23.57 68.96
CA ALA A 43 21.58 -23.85 67.56
C ALA A 43 21.73 -22.58 66.71
N ALA A 44 22.45 -22.70 65.59
CA ALA A 44 22.68 -21.61 64.65
C ALA A 44 21.37 -21.29 63.91
N SER A 45 20.78 -20.13 64.18
CA SER A 45 19.63 -19.66 63.38
C SER A 45 20.13 -19.15 62.02
N ARG A 46 19.90 -19.92 60.95
CA ARG A 46 20.08 -19.44 59.57
C ARG A 46 19.00 -18.38 59.27
N ARG A 47 19.36 -17.09 59.33
CA ARG A 47 18.50 -15.95 58.96
C ARG A 47 18.84 -15.42 57.56
N TRP A 48 18.85 -16.27 56.54
CA TRP A 48 19.19 -15.84 55.17
C TRP A 48 17.96 -15.76 54.25
N LEU A 49 16.82 -16.31 54.66
CA LEU A 49 15.56 -16.24 53.92
C LEU A 49 14.92 -14.84 53.80
N PRO A 50 15.03 -13.89 54.76
CA PRO A 50 14.34 -12.60 54.61
C PRO A 50 15.03 -11.61 53.66
N LEU A 51 16.33 -11.80 53.35
CA LEU A 51 17.08 -10.91 52.45
C LEU A 51 16.81 -11.19 50.97
N ALA A 52 16.65 -12.47 50.60
CA ALA A 52 16.31 -12.85 49.22
C ALA A 52 14.88 -12.44 48.85
N ALA A 53 13.93 -12.55 49.79
CA ALA A 53 12.55 -12.10 49.58
C ALA A 53 12.43 -10.57 49.46
N ALA A 54 13.16 -9.82 50.29
CA ALA A 54 13.18 -8.35 50.21
C ALA A 54 13.81 -7.85 48.90
N ALA A 55 14.89 -8.49 48.41
CA ALA A 55 15.50 -8.15 47.12
C ALA A 55 14.57 -8.49 45.94
N ALA A 56 13.88 -9.62 45.97
CA ALA A 56 12.90 -9.98 44.95
C ALA A 56 11.72 -9.00 44.89
N VAL A 57 11.22 -8.56 46.05
CA VAL A 57 10.16 -7.53 46.13
C VAL A 57 10.66 -6.16 45.63
N LEU A 58 11.90 -5.77 45.93
CA LEU A 58 12.49 -4.54 45.41
C LEU A 58 12.70 -4.57 43.90
N ILE A 59 13.11 -5.71 43.33
CA ILE A 59 13.21 -5.90 41.88
C ILE A 59 11.82 -5.87 41.24
N LEU A 60 10.83 -6.58 41.80
CA LEU A 60 9.43 -6.57 41.34
C LEU A 60 8.78 -5.18 41.44
N ALA A 61 9.16 -4.37 42.43
CA ALA A 61 8.69 -2.99 42.58
C ALA A 61 9.45 -2.00 41.67
N ALA A 62 10.72 -2.27 41.34
CA ALA A 62 11.53 -1.41 40.46
C ALA A 62 11.19 -1.57 38.98
N VAL A 63 10.75 -2.76 38.54
CA VAL A 63 10.34 -3.03 37.15
C VAL A 63 9.23 -2.08 36.65
N PRO A 64 8.10 -1.86 37.37
CA PRO A 64 7.08 -0.91 36.93
C PRO A 64 7.52 0.56 37.03
N LEU A 65 8.48 0.90 37.92
CA LEU A 65 9.07 2.24 37.96
C LEU A 65 9.97 2.50 36.74
N LEU A 66 10.66 1.49 36.21
CA LEU A 66 11.46 1.60 34.99
C LEU A 66 10.60 1.83 33.73
N ASP A 67 9.40 1.26 33.66
CA ASP A 67 8.44 1.57 32.60
C ASP A 67 7.77 2.95 32.79
N PHE A 68 7.64 3.44 34.02
CA PHE A 68 7.09 4.78 34.30
C PHE A 68 8.06 5.92 33.92
N PHE A 69 9.38 5.68 34.01
CA PHE A 69 10.42 6.64 33.59
C PHE A 69 10.86 6.47 32.13
N ARG A 70 10.27 5.55 31.38
CA ARG A 70 10.50 5.49 29.93
C ARG A 70 9.87 6.74 29.32
N PRO A 71 10.64 7.62 28.66
CA PRO A 71 10.04 8.71 27.89
C PRO A 71 9.07 8.06 26.90
N GLN A 72 7.78 8.40 27.02
CA GLN A 72 6.80 8.00 26.02
C GLN A 72 7.32 8.50 24.67
N PRO A 73 7.49 7.63 23.67
CA PRO A 73 7.90 8.09 22.35
C PRO A 73 6.90 9.17 21.90
N GLU A 74 7.42 10.25 21.34
CA GLU A 74 6.58 11.32 20.80
C GLU A 74 5.58 10.72 19.81
N GLN A 75 4.29 10.96 20.03
CA GLN A 75 3.21 10.36 19.26
C GLN A 75 2.56 11.44 18.40
N PHE A 76 2.32 11.09 17.15
CA PHE A 76 1.68 11.95 16.17
C PHE A 76 0.38 11.29 15.69
N SER A 77 -0.55 12.12 15.21
CA SER A 77 -1.78 11.64 14.58
C SER A 77 -1.85 12.04 13.11
N LEU A 78 -2.33 11.14 12.26
CA LEU A 78 -2.59 11.36 10.84
C LEU A 78 -4.02 10.93 10.57
N THR A 79 -4.91 11.83 10.20
CA THR A 79 -6.30 11.48 9.88
C THR A 79 -6.49 11.38 8.38
N LEU A 80 -7.07 10.28 7.93
CA LEU A 80 -7.47 10.05 6.55
C LEU A 80 -9.00 10.14 6.44
N ASP A 81 -9.48 11.15 5.73
CA ASP A 81 -10.91 11.41 5.49
C ASP A 81 -11.25 11.14 4.02
N VAL A 82 -11.73 9.92 3.74
CA VAL A 82 -12.28 9.48 2.43
C VAL A 82 -13.83 9.45 2.47
N ASN A 83 -14.42 9.72 3.65
CA ASN A 83 -15.82 9.47 4.03
C ASN A 83 -16.17 7.99 4.30
N PRO A 84 -15.20 7.18 4.73
CA PRO A 84 -14.96 6.96 6.16
C PRO A 84 -13.83 7.84 6.72
N SER A 85 -13.80 8.02 8.04
CA SER A 85 -12.74 8.78 8.72
C SER A 85 -11.94 7.88 9.65
N VAL A 86 -10.62 7.84 9.47
CA VAL A 86 -9.69 6.99 10.23
C VAL A 86 -8.53 7.81 10.75
N GLU A 87 -8.20 7.64 12.03
CA GLU A 87 -6.99 8.21 12.63
C GLU A 87 -5.87 7.17 12.75
N LEU A 88 -4.75 7.55 12.17
CA LEU A 88 -3.37 7.08 12.22
C LEU A 88 -2.58 7.51 13.46
N VAL A 89 -2.31 6.70 14.50
CA VAL A 89 -1.37 7.13 15.57
C VAL A 89 -0.01 6.48 15.35
N TYR A 90 1.05 7.27 15.24
CA TYR A 90 2.37 6.81 14.83
C TYR A 90 3.52 7.53 15.58
N ALA A 91 4.68 6.90 15.60
CA ALA A 91 5.91 7.45 16.18
C ALA A 91 6.71 8.24 15.13
N ARG A 92 7.76 8.93 15.57
CA ARG A 92 8.62 9.74 14.69
C ARG A 92 9.26 8.97 13.54
N ASP A 93 9.53 7.69 13.74
CA ASP A 93 10.11 6.76 12.75
C ASP A 93 9.06 6.09 11.84
N TYR A 94 7.83 6.62 11.85
CA TYR A 94 6.70 6.11 11.07
C TYR A 94 6.13 4.75 11.53
N THR A 95 6.60 4.21 12.66
CA THR A 95 6.00 3.03 13.29
C THR A 95 4.56 3.32 13.70
N LEU A 96 3.61 2.51 13.22
CA LEU A 96 2.21 2.60 13.60
C LEU A 96 2.00 2.08 15.03
N LEU A 97 1.49 2.94 15.89
CA LEU A 97 1.20 2.64 17.29
C LEU A 97 -0.27 2.21 17.49
N ALA A 98 -1.21 2.91 16.85
CA ALA A 98 -2.63 2.61 16.92
C ALA A 98 -3.38 3.13 15.69
N TRP A 99 -4.61 2.66 15.48
CA TRP A 99 -5.54 3.23 14.50
C TRP A 99 -6.97 3.21 15.02
N HIS A 100 -7.76 4.23 14.67
CA HIS A 100 -9.12 4.38 15.20
C HIS A 100 -10.09 4.87 14.12
N GLY A 101 -11.25 4.24 14.02
CA GLY A 101 -12.36 4.80 13.24
C GLY A 101 -12.95 6.01 13.95
N ARG A 102 -12.86 7.18 13.31
CA ARG A 102 -13.36 8.46 13.83
C ARG A 102 -14.85 8.70 13.56
N ASN A 103 -15.47 7.84 12.75
CA ASN A 103 -16.91 7.74 12.62
C ASN A 103 -17.32 6.26 12.46
N ARG A 104 -18.63 5.98 12.41
CA ARG A 104 -19.16 4.62 12.25
C ARG A 104 -18.60 3.93 11.00
N ALA A 105 -18.57 4.63 9.86
CA ALA A 105 -18.02 4.10 8.62
C ALA A 105 -16.53 3.74 8.75
N GLY A 106 -15.74 4.54 9.46
CA GLY A 106 -14.33 4.25 9.76
C GLY A 106 -14.14 3.04 10.66
N GLN A 107 -15.01 2.84 11.65
CA GLN A 107 -14.96 1.65 12.51
C GLN A 107 -15.32 0.39 11.71
N GLU A 108 -16.34 0.46 10.87
CA GLU A 108 -16.76 -0.63 9.98
C GLU A 108 -15.72 -0.93 8.88
N LEU A 109 -14.93 0.07 8.48
CA LEU A 109 -13.83 -0.09 7.54
C LEU A 109 -12.66 -0.85 8.16
N LEU A 110 -12.27 -0.49 9.39
CA LEU A 110 -11.17 -1.13 10.12
C LEU A 110 -11.53 -2.52 10.66
N ALA A 111 -12.83 -2.84 10.77
CA ALA A 111 -13.30 -4.11 11.29
C ALA A 111 -12.76 -5.29 10.46
N GLY A 112 -11.97 -6.16 11.11
CA GLY A 112 -11.37 -7.34 10.49
C GLY A 112 -10.15 -7.05 9.61
N LEU A 113 -9.64 -5.82 9.58
CA LEU A 113 -8.39 -5.48 8.90
C LEU A 113 -7.21 -5.78 9.84
N GLU A 114 -6.18 -6.45 9.33
CA GLU A 114 -4.94 -6.67 10.08
C GLU A 114 -4.14 -5.36 10.14
N ARG A 115 -3.67 -4.98 11.34
CA ARG A 115 -2.99 -3.71 11.56
C ARG A 115 -1.52 -3.79 11.11
N PRO A 116 -1.09 -3.01 10.11
CA PRO A 116 0.32 -2.98 9.70
C PRO A 116 1.23 -2.37 10.76
N GLY A 117 2.54 -2.62 10.65
CA GLY A 117 3.55 -2.02 11.52
C GLY A 117 3.95 -0.58 11.16
N ASP A 118 3.71 -0.15 9.92
CA ASP A 118 4.12 1.16 9.36
C ASP A 118 2.89 2.01 9.00
N VAL A 119 2.96 3.33 9.22
CA VAL A 119 1.84 4.24 9.00
C VAL A 119 1.41 4.33 7.54
N TYR A 120 2.33 4.30 6.58
CA TYR A 120 2.02 4.38 5.15
C TYR A 120 1.46 3.05 4.63
N ALA A 121 1.95 1.93 5.16
CA ALA A 121 1.31 0.62 4.97
C ALA A 121 -0.14 0.61 5.45
N ALA A 122 -0.43 1.32 6.55
CA ALA A 122 -1.79 1.45 7.07
C ALA A 122 -2.65 2.38 6.21
N VAL A 123 -2.11 3.49 5.71
CA VAL A 123 -2.79 4.35 4.72
C VAL A 123 -3.18 3.53 3.48
N GLU A 124 -2.24 2.77 2.93
CA GLU A 124 -2.48 1.87 1.79
C GLU A 124 -3.60 0.87 2.09
N ALA A 125 -3.52 0.15 3.22
CA ALA A 125 -4.50 -0.88 3.57
C ALA A 125 -5.91 -0.27 3.76
N VAL A 126 -6.01 0.90 4.38
CA VAL A 126 -7.25 1.63 4.56
C VAL A 126 -7.81 2.09 3.20
N PHE A 127 -6.97 2.67 2.35
CA PHE A 127 -7.41 3.16 1.03
C PHE A 127 -7.80 2.02 0.08
N ALA A 128 -7.01 0.94 0.03
CA ALA A 128 -7.35 -0.26 -0.74
C ALA A 128 -8.71 -0.82 -0.31
N ARG A 129 -9.00 -0.85 1.00
CA ARG A 129 -10.30 -1.27 1.51
C ARG A 129 -11.44 -0.33 1.11
N CYS A 130 -11.17 0.98 1.03
CA CYS A 130 -12.14 1.95 0.49
C CYS A 130 -12.43 1.70 -0.98
N VAL A 131 -11.41 1.40 -1.80
CA VAL A 131 -11.57 1.05 -3.22
C VAL A 131 -12.37 -0.26 -3.36
N GLU A 132 -12.01 -1.30 -2.60
CA GLU A 132 -12.71 -2.61 -2.62
C GLU A 132 -14.20 -2.50 -2.31
N ARG A 133 -14.57 -1.60 -1.40
CA ARG A 133 -15.94 -1.33 -0.96
C ARG A 133 -16.63 -0.21 -1.74
N GLU A 134 -16.00 0.31 -2.81
CA GLU A 134 -16.54 1.39 -3.64
C GLU A 134 -16.85 2.68 -2.87
N LEU A 135 -16.13 2.90 -1.76
CA LEU A 135 -16.18 4.10 -0.92
C LEU A 135 -15.28 5.21 -1.45
N ALA A 136 -14.19 4.84 -2.15
CA ALA A 136 -13.38 5.75 -2.95
C ALA A 136 -13.89 5.74 -4.40
N ARG A 137 -14.14 6.92 -4.98
CA ARG A 137 -14.68 7.10 -6.34
C ARG A 137 -13.77 7.98 -7.19
N ASP A 138 -13.87 7.83 -8.51
CA ASP A 138 -13.08 8.64 -9.43
C ASP A 138 -13.36 10.14 -9.23
N GLN A 139 -12.29 10.92 -9.25
CA GLN A 139 -12.25 12.36 -9.04
C GLN A 139 -12.71 12.81 -7.64
N GLN A 140 -12.78 11.90 -6.67
CA GLN A 140 -13.13 12.25 -5.29
C GLN A 140 -11.99 13.00 -4.57
N ASP A 141 -12.36 14.00 -3.78
CA ASP A 141 -11.46 14.68 -2.86
C ASP A 141 -11.29 13.88 -1.56
N ILE A 142 -10.03 13.66 -1.17
CA ILE A 142 -9.62 12.97 0.06
C ILE A 142 -8.74 13.92 0.86
N PHE A 143 -8.93 13.95 2.18
CA PHE A 143 -8.13 14.81 3.05
C PHE A 143 -7.23 13.98 3.95
N VAL A 144 -5.95 14.36 3.99
CA VAL A 144 -4.96 13.82 4.90
C VAL A 144 -4.56 14.93 5.85
N THR A 145 -4.99 14.82 7.10
CA THR A 145 -4.84 15.86 8.12
C THR A 145 -3.80 15.45 9.16
N ALA A 146 -2.75 16.24 9.33
CA ALA A 146 -1.73 16.03 10.35
C ALA A 146 -1.53 17.29 11.20
N PRO A 147 -1.10 17.17 12.47
CA PRO A 147 -0.68 18.33 13.25
C PRO A 147 0.51 19.06 12.60
N GLU A 148 0.61 20.36 12.83
CA GLU A 148 1.81 21.14 12.54
C GLU A 148 3.02 20.52 13.25
N GLY A 149 4.14 20.42 12.52
CA GLY A 149 5.39 19.83 13.03
C GLY A 149 5.43 18.30 13.08
N ALA A 150 4.31 17.60 12.82
CA ALA A 150 4.33 16.14 12.78
C ALA A 150 5.18 15.64 11.58
N PRO A 151 6.07 14.65 11.77
CA PRO A 151 6.87 14.08 10.70
C PRO A 151 5.93 13.42 9.68
N LEU A 152 6.10 13.77 8.41
CA LEU A 152 5.33 13.21 7.32
C LEU A 152 6.21 13.24 6.07
N ASP A 153 6.30 12.10 5.42
CA ASP A 153 6.96 11.91 4.15
C ASP A 153 5.90 11.95 3.06
N GLN A 154 5.92 13.02 2.27
CA GLN A 154 4.92 13.25 1.24
C GLN A 154 5.03 12.20 0.11
N GLU A 155 6.23 11.75 -0.21
CA GLU A 155 6.45 10.75 -1.26
C GLU A 155 5.86 9.41 -0.85
N ARG A 156 6.06 9.02 0.42
CA ARG A 156 5.48 7.78 0.96
C ARG A 156 3.96 7.86 1.14
N LEU A 157 3.45 9.03 1.51
CA LEU A 157 2.00 9.26 1.61
C LEU A 157 1.32 9.12 0.24
N LEU A 158 1.84 9.80 -0.78
CA LEU A 158 1.30 9.72 -2.12
C LEU A 158 1.45 8.30 -2.68
N GLY A 159 2.60 7.65 -2.50
CA GLY A 159 2.82 6.26 -2.92
C GLY A 159 1.90 5.22 -2.27
N ALA A 160 1.38 5.50 -1.07
CA ALA A 160 0.38 4.65 -0.42
C ALA A 160 -1.00 4.72 -1.10
N LEU A 161 -1.29 5.80 -1.84
CA LEU A 161 -2.57 6.05 -2.51
C LEU A 161 -2.51 5.87 -4.03
N ASP A 162 -1.33 6.06 -4.61
CA ASP A 162 -1.09 6.05 -6.04
C ASP A 162 -1.11 4.64 -6.64
N GLY A 163 -1.59 4.52 -7.87
CA GLY A 163 -1.68 3.23 -8.57
C GLY A 163 -2.67 2.23 -7.97
N ARG A 164 -3.70 2.69 -7.24
CA ARG A 164 -4.65 1.82 -6.49
C ARG A 164 -6.03 1.68 -7.12
N GLY A 165 -6.16 1.98 -8.40
CA GLY A 165 -7.34 1.67 -9.21
C GLY A 165 -8.48 2.67 -9.20
N VAL A 166 -8.31 3.80 -8.52
CA VAL A 166 -9.26 4.94 -8.55
C VAL A 166 -8.46 6.23 -8.65
N ARG A 167 -8.91 7.17 -9.51
CA ARG A 167 -8.33 8.50 -9.59
C ARG A 167 -8.87 9.35 -8.45
N VAL A 168 -8.02 9.90 -7.58
CA VAL A 168 -8.48 10.75 -6.46
C VAL A 168 -7.61 11.99 -6.32
N ARG A 169 -8.18 13.05 -5.74
CA ARG A 169 -7.44 14.26 -5.38
C ARG A 169 -7.15 14.27 -3.89
N VAL A 170 -5.87 14.24 -3.55
CA VAL A 170 -5.39 14.17 -2.16
C VAL A 170 -5.02 15.57 -1.70
N HIS A 171 -5.70 16.05 -0.67
CA HIS A 171 -5.48 17.32 -0.02
C HIS A 171 -4.75 17.11 1.30
N MET A 172 -3.54 17.63 1.41
CA MET A 172 -2.77 17.58 2.64
C MET A 172 -3.07 18.83 3.47
N VAL A 173 -3.54 18.62 4.71
CA VAL A 173 -3.91 19.71 5.62
C VAL A 173 -3.04 19.63 6.88
N ARG A 174 -2.48 20.78 7.28
CA ARG A 174 -1.76 20.91 8.55
C ARG A 174 -2.55 21.78 9.50
N LEU A 175 -2.87 21.25 10.67
CA LEU A 175 -3.65 21.96 11.68
C LEU A 175 -2.84 22.18 12.96
N PRO A 176 -3.11 23.27 13.69
CA PRO A 176 -2.57 23.45 15.03
C PRO A 176 -2.93 22.28 15.94
N HIS A 177 -2.03 21.92 16.87
CA HIS A 177 -2.26 20.84 17.83
C HIS A 177 -3.55 21.08 18.64
N SER A 178 -4.61 20.35 18.31
CA SER A 178 -5.86 20.44 19.07
C SER A 178 -5.74 19.62 20.36
N ARG A 179 -5.87 20.26 21.53
CA ARG A 179 -5.90 19.59 22.85
C ARG A 179 -7.32 19.06 23.21
N GLY A 180 -8.19 18.81 22.22
CA GLY A 180 -9.65 18.62 22.39
C GLY A 180 -10.20 17.22 22.08
N ARG A 181 -11.45 16.96 22.48
CA ARG A 181 -12.12 15.64 22.63
C ARG A 181 -12.05 14.70 21.40
N ARG A 182 -11.68 13.45 21.71
CA ARG A 182 -11.39 12.27 20.85
C ARG A 182 -12.57 11.66 20.04
N GLN A 183 -13.70 12.35 19.86
CA GLN A 183 -14.90 11.70 19.27
C GLN A 183 -15.05 11.88 17.75
N SER A 184 -14.56 12.97 17.17
CA SER A 184 -14.67 13.25 15.73
C SER A 184 -13.31 13.37 15.04
N SER A 185 -13.30 13.41 13.69
CA SER A 185 -12.08 13.64 12.90
C SER A 185 -11.49 15.02 13.21
N SER A 186 -10.15 15.15 13.18
CA SER A 186 -9.46 16.40 13.51
C SER A 186 -9.88 17.54 12.57
N LEU A 187 -10.04 17.23 11.28
CA LEU A 187 -10.50 18.15 10.26
C LEU A 187 -11.92 18.67 10.54
N ARG A 188 -12.86 17.75 10.81
CA ARG A 188 -14.25 18.10 11.11
C ARG A 188 -14.35 18.94 12.37
N ALA A 189 -13.62 18.55 13.42
CA ALA A 189 -13.59 19.29 14.68
C ALA A 189 -13.07 20.72 14.47
N TYR A 190 -12.03 20.90 13.65
CA TYR A 190 -11.49 22.20 13.32
C TYR A 190 -12.48 23.06 12.51
N LEU A 191 -13.08 22.49 11.46
CA LEU A 191 -14.08 23.18 10.63
C LEU A 191 -15.29 23.65 11.46
N ASN A 192 -15.80 22.80 12.35
CA ASN A 192 -16.90 23.16 13.23
C ASN A 192 -16.52 24.22 14.26
N ALA A 193 -15.33 24.12 14.86
CA ALA A 193 -14.90 25.06 15.88
C ALA A 193 -14.57 26.44 15.31
N ARG A 194 -13.90 26.50 14.15
CA ARG A 194 -13.40 27.74 13.57
C ARG A 194 -14.39 28.41 12.63
N TYR A 195 -15.09 27.62 11.81
CA TYR A 195 -15.96 28.14 10.74
C TYR A 195 -17.45 27.89 11.00
N GLN A 196 -17.81 27.23 12.12
CA GLN A 196 -19.19 26.89 12.46
C GLN A 196 -19.89 26.09 11.33
N ALA A 197 -19.13 25.21 10.67
CA ALA A 197 -19.57 24.47 9.49
C ALA A 197 -20.77 23.54 9.74
N GLY A 198 -21.08 23.21 10.99
CA GLY A 198 -22.25 22.40 11.36
C GLY A 198 -22.18 20.92 10.97
N LEU A 199 -20.99 20.43 10.62
CA LEU A 199 -20.78 19.10 10.08
C LEU A 199 -21.02 18.01 11.12
N ASP A 200 -21.91 17.07 10.82
CA ASP A 200 -22.08 15.85 11.60
C ASP A 200 -21.11 14.71 11.15
N ASP A 201 -21.11 13.59 11.88
CA ASP A 201 -20.19 12.45 11.63
C ASP A 201 -20.45 11.70 10.31
N SER A 202 -21.64 11.87 9.73
CA SER A 202 -22.08 11.24 8.47
C SER A 202 -21.91 12.15 7.25
N GLU A 203 -21.76 13.45 7.46
CA GLU A 203 -21.59 14.43 6.40
C GLU A 203 -20.17 14.42 5.81
N PRO A 204 -20.03 14.45 4.47
CA PRO A 204 -18.76 14.60 3.81
C PRO A 204 -18.07 15.92 4.19
N VAL A 205 -16.78 15.85 4.50
CA VAL A 205 -15.99 17.04 4.88
C VAL A 205 -15.51 17.87 3.69
N ALA A 206 -15.56 17.32 2.46
CA ALA A 206 -14.89 17.88 1.30
C ALA A 206 -15.35 19.29 0.91
N GLU A 207 -16.66 19.51 0.82
CA GLU A 207 -17.23 20.80 0.42
C GLU A 207 -16.84 21.91 1.41
N ALA A 208 -17.05 21.66 2.70
CA ALA A 208 -16.68 22.60 3.77
C ALA A 208 -15.16 22.82 3.85
N ALA A 209 -14.36 21.77 3.67
CA ALA A 209 -12.90 21.88 3.66
C ALA A 209 -12.40 22.77 2.51
N LEU A 210 -12.87 22.53 1.28
CA LEU A 210 -12.49 23.32 0.11
C LEU A 210 -12.98 24.78 0.18
N ALA A 211 -14.11 25.03 0.85
CA ALA A 211 -14.61 26.38 1.05
C ALA A 211 -13.76 27.21 2.03
N HIS A 212 -13.10 26.57 3.00
CA HIS A 212 -12.56 27.27 4.17
C HIS A 212 -11.06 27.11 4.42
N LEU A 213 -10.41 26.02 3.96
CA LEU A 213 -9.04 25.66 4.38
C LEU A 213 -7.94 26.15 3.44
N HIS A 214 -8.11 27.32 2.82
CA HIS A 214 -7.13 27.82 1.84
C HIS A 214 -5.73 28.05 2.46
N GLU A 215 -5.66 28.48 3.73
CA GLU A 215 -4.39 28.76 4.41
C GLU A 215 -3.75 27.50 5.01
N GLU A 216 -4.56 26.53 5.43
CA GLU A 216 -4.12 25.29 6.09
C GLU A 216 -3.80 24.15 5.09
N LEU A 217 -4.13 24.34 3.81
CA LEU A 217 -3.84 23.41 2.73
C LEU A 217 -2.35 23.51 2.34
N VAL A 218 -1.61 22.44 2.56
CA VAL A 218 -0.18 22.34 2.19
C VAL A 218 -0.01 21.99 0.72
N SER A 219 -0.79 21.01 0.25
CA SER A 219 -0.74 20.58 -1.14
C SER A 219 -2.04 19.92 -1.56
N SER A 220 -2.30 19.95 -2.86
CA SER A 220 -3.37 19.22 -3.50
C SER A 220 -2.81 18.50 -4.72
N VAL A 221 -2.83 17.18 -4.70
CA VAL A 221 -2.21 16.34 -5.74
C VAL A 221 -3.23 15.34 -6.25
N GLU A 222 -3.37 15.24 -7.57
CA GLU A 222 -4.13 14.17 -8.19
C GLU A 222 -3.24 12.94 -8.31
N VAL A 223 -3.69 11.80 -7.75
CA VAL A 223 -3.02 10.51 -7.92
C VAL A 223 -3.73 9.68 -8.97
N GLN A 224 -2.97 8.94 -9.77
CA GLN A 224 -3.52 8.19 -10.89
C GLN A 224 -4.01 6.80 -10.43
N PRO A 225 -5.06 6.26 -11.08
CA PRO A 225 -5.56 4.93 -10.73
C PRO A 225 -4.54 3.86 -11.09
N TRP A 226 -3.87 4.00 -12.24
CA TRP A 226 -2.87 3.10 -12.77
C TRP A 226 -1.87 3.90 -13.61
N HIS A 227 -0.65 3.39 -13.73
CA HIS A 227 0.38 3.98 -14.57
C HIS A 227 0.51 3.25 -15.90
N ASP A 228 0.89 3.93 -16.96
CA ASP A 228 1.09 3.30 -18.27
C ASP A 228 2.36 2.45 -18.32
N ASN A 229 3.35 2.75 -17.48
CA ASN A 229 4.57 1.98 -17.35
C ASN A 229 4.42 0.88 -16.25
N PRO A 230 4.42 -0.41 -16.62
CA PRO A 230 4.37 -1.54 -15.69
C PRO A 230 5.45 -1.51 -14.60
N LEU A 231 6.65 -1.05 -14.94
CA LEU A 231 7.76 -0.98 -14.01
C LEU A 231 7.52 0.11 -12.96
N VAL A 232 7.06 1.29 -13.38
CA VAL A 232 6.66 2.38 -12.46
C VAL A 232 5.54 1.89 -11.54
N GLN A 233 4.51 1.25 -12.09
CA GLN A 233 3.45 0.66 -11.29
C GLN A 233 3.99 -0.31 -10.23
N ALA A 234 4.89 -1.22 -10.61
CA ALA A 234 5.45 -2.20 -9.68
C ALA A 234 6.33 -1.55 -8.59
N ILE A 235 7.10 -0.52 -8.93
CA ILE A 235 7.91 0.24 -7.96
C ILE A 235 6.99 0.95 -6.95
N VAL A 236 5.96 1.64 -7.43
CA VAL A 236 4.98 2.34 -6.58
C VAL A 236 4.29 1.36 -5.62
N GLU A 237 3.82 0.22 -6.14
CA GLU A 237 3.12 -0.79 -5.33
C GLU A 237 4.04 -1.44 -4.28
N GLN A 238 5.27 -1.79 -4.65
CA GLN A 238 6.19 -2.50 -3.77
C GLN A 238 6.82 -1.60 -2.71
N PHE A 239 7.28 -0.41 -3.11
CA PHE A 239 8.07 0.46 -2.24
C PHE A 239 7.27 1.63 -1.66
N ARG A 240 6.02 1.81 -2.08
CA ARG A 240 5.10 2.87 -1.61
C ARG A 240 5.71 4.26 -1.75
N ILE A 241 6.34 4.54 -2.88
CA ILE A 241 6.79 5.88 -3.25
C ILE A 241 5.87 6.46 -4.32
N SER A 242 5.84 7.78 -4.49
CA SER A 242 5.01 8.39 -5.54
C SER A 242 5.50 7.94 -6.92
N SER A 243 4.57 7.86 -7.89
CA SER A 243 4.93 7.60 -9.29
C SER A 243 5.91 8.61 -9.84
N ARG A 244 5.73 9.90 -9.52
CA ARG A 244 6.65 10.95 -9.91
C ARG A 244 8.08 10.63 -9.45
N LEU A 245 8.26 10.23 -8.19
CA LEU A 245 9.59 9.89 -7.69
C LEU A 245 10.14 8.63 -8.37
N ALA A 246 9.31 7.62 -8.60
CA ALA A 246 9.72 6.42 -9.33
C ALA A 246 10.17 6.74 -10.77
N GLU A 247 9.45 7.60 -11.48
CA GLU A 247 9.81 8.09 -12.81
C GLU A 247 11.11 8.90 -12.78
N GLU A 248 11.29 9.79 -11.79
CA GLU A 248 12.52 10.54 -11.61
C GLU A 248 13.71 9.60 -11.38
N MET A 249 13.58 8.58 -10.53
CA MET A 249 14.64 7.59 -10.29
C MET A 249 15.02 6.84 -11.58
N LEU A 250 14.03 6.37 -12.34
CA LEU A 250 14.31 5.69 -13.61
C LEU A 250 14.94 6.63 -14.64
N ALA A 251 14.56 7.91 -14.65
CA ALA A 251 15.12 8.92 -15.55
C ALA A 251 16.58 9.29 -15.21
N GLU A 252 16.97 9.19 -13.93
CA GLU A 252 18.37 9.28 -13.48
C GLU A 252 19.20 8.04 -13.88
N GLY A 253 18.59 7.06 -14.55
CA GLY A 253 19.27 5.86 -15.03
C GLY A 253 19.40 4.76 -14.00
N LEU A 254 18.65 4.82 -12.88
CA LEU A 254 18.64 3.74 -11.91
C LEU A 254 17.99 2.49 -12.51
N THR A 255 18.63 1.33 -12.32
CA THR A 255 17.97 0.04 -12.56
C THR A 255 16.95 -0.26 -11.45
N PRO A 256 16.00 -1.19 -11.67
CA PRO A 256 15.04 -1.59 -10.64
C PRO A 256 15.68 -2.09 -9.33
N GLU A 257 16.83 -2.78 -9.44
CA GLU A 257 17.63 -3.22 -8.30
C GLU A 257 18.29 -2.04 -7.57
N GLU A 258 18.78 -1.06 -8.32
CA GLU A 258 19.38 0.15 -7.76
C GLU A 258 18.35 1.03 -7.07
N VAL A 259 17.11 1.13 -7.61
CA VAL A 259 15.99 1.77 -6.92
C VAL A 259 15.73 1.10 -5.58
N ALA A 260 15.64 -0.22 -5.55
CA ALA A 260 15.43 -0.97 -4.31
C ALA A 260 16.55 -0.71 -3.30
N ALA A 261 17.81 -0.75 -3.75
CA ALA A 261 18.98 -0.53 -2.90
C ALA A 261 19.03 0.91 -2.35
N LEU A 262 18.68 1.90 -3.17
CA LEU A 262 18.63 3.29 -2.76
C LEU A 262 17.56 3.52 -1.69
N LEU A 263 16.39 2.89 -1.82
CA LEU A 263 15.31 3.00 -0.85
C LEU A 263 15.62 2.26 0.46
N GLU A 264 16.30 1.11 0.41
CA GLU A 264 16.82 0.44 1.60
C GLU A 264 17.86 1.29 2.34
N LEU A 265 18.76 1.97 1.61
CA LEU A 265 19.69 2.95 2.19
C LEU A 265 18.97 4.11 2.86
N ALA A 266 17.94 4.68 2.21
CA ALA A 266 17.13 5.75 2.79
C ALA A 266 16.52 5.29 4.13
N ALA A 267 15.90 4.10 4.15
CA ALA A 267 15.30 3.55 5.35
C ALA A 267 16.33 3.32 6.47
N ALA A 268 17.52 2.81 6.15
CA ALA A 268 18.60 2.62 7.12
C ALA A 268 19.17 3.94 7.65
N GLY A 269 19.25 4.96 6.79
CA GLY A 269 19.73 6.30 7.12
C GLY A 269 18.68 7.23 7.75
N GLN A 270 17.44 6.78 7.90
CA GLN A 270 16.29 7.61 8.30
C GLN A 270 16.08 8.84 7.39
N LEU A 271 16.41 8.69 6.11
CA LEU A 271 16.16 9.69 5.06
C LEU A 271 14.85 9.35 4.34
N SER A 272 14.14 10.36 3.87
CA SER A 272 13.03 10.17 2.94
C SER A 272 13.55 9.68 1.58
N PRO A 273 12.72 8.96 0.80
CA PRO A 273 13.05 8.56 -0.57
C PRO A 273 13.49 9.72 -1.48
N GLY A 274 12.92 10.91 -1.29
CA GLY A 274 13.32 12.10 -2.05
C GLY A 274 14.69 12.64 -1.64
N GLU A 275 15.00 12.64 -0.34
CA GLU A 275 16.29 13.11 0.19
C GLU A 275 17.46 12.24 -0.29
N ILE A 276 17.31 10.91 -0.29
CA ILE A 276 18.39 10.03 -0.76
C ILE A 276 18.63 10.15 -2.27
N LEU A 277 17.58 10.40 -3.06
CA LEU A 277 17.73 10.69 -4.49
C LEU A 277 18.45 12.03 -4.71
N GLN A 278 18.14 13.03 -3.88
CA GLN A 278 18.86 14.31 -3.93
C GLN A 278 20.32 14.15 -3.53
N GLU A 279 20.62 13.34 -2.51
CA GLU A 279 22.01 13.04 -2.13
C GLU A 279 22.78 12.34 -3.24
N LEU A 280 22.15 11.41 -3.98
CA LEU A 280 22.72 10.81 -5.18
C LEU A 280 23.04 11.89 -6.23
N ARG A 281 22.08 12.77 -6.54
CA ARG A 281 22.28 13.87 -7.50
C ARG A 281 23.43 14.79 -7.08
N ASP A 282 23.47 15.17 -5.81
CA ASP A 282 24.48 16.09 -5.27
C ASP A 282 25.89 15.46 -5.23
N SER A 283 25.97 14.13 -5.16
CA SER A 283 27.26 13.41 -5.22
C SER A 283 27.95 13.50 -6.59
N GLY A 284 27.17 13.68 -7.66
CA GLY A 284 27.66 13.64 -9.05
C GLY A 284 28.16 12.26 -9.51
N LEU A 285 27.96 11.20 -8.71
CA LEU A 285 28.32 9.83 -9.05
C LEU A 285 27.22 9.16 -9.89
N ALA A 286 27.61 8.20 -10.73
CA ALA A 286 26.64 7.31 -11.36
C ALA A 286 25.93 6.44 -10.28
N PRO A 287 24.66 6.04 -10.46
CA PRO A 287 23.88 5.31 -9.45
C PRO A 287 24.61 4.11 -8.83
N GLY A 288 25.13 3.20 -9.65
CA GLY A 288 25.88 2.03 -9.16
C GLY A 288 27.16 2.39 -8.38
N GLN A 289 27.84 3.48 -8.74
CA GLN A 289 29.03 3.95 -8.01
C GLN A 289 28.65 4.55 -6.64
N PHE A 290 27.58 5.34 -6.60
CA PHE A 290 27.05 5.89 -5.35
C PHE A 290 26.64 4.77 -4.38
N LEU A 291 25.88 3.78 -4.87
CA LEU A 291 25.46 2.63 -4.05
C LEU A 291 26.66 1.83 -3.55
N GLN A 292 27.67 1.63 -4.39
CA GLN A 292 28.91 0.96 -4.00
C GLN A 292 29.67 1.75 -2.92
N ASP A 293 29.78 3.07 -3.05
CA ASP A 293 30.41 3.94 -2.05
C ASP A 293 29.68 3.91 -0.71
N LYS A 294 28.34 3.85 -0.75
CA LYS A 294 27.48 3.68 0.44
C LYS A 294 27.43 2.25 0.97
N GLY A 295 28.10 1.30 0.32
CA GLY A 295 28.12 -0.11 0.73
C GLY A 295 26.79 -0.84 0.56
N ALA A 296 25.90 -0.35 -0.31
CA ALA A 296 24.64 -1.00 -0.63
C ALA A 296 24.82 -2.02 -1.76
N ALA A 297 24.37 -3.24 -1.53
CA ALA A 297 24.32 -4.28 -2.55
C ALA A 297 23.20 -5.29 -2.26
N GLY A 298 22.60 -5.83 -3.33
CA GLY A 298 21.75 -7.03 -3.24
C GLY A 298 20.30 -6.79 -2.80
N ALA A 299 19.76 -5.60 -3.04
CA ALA A 299 18.34 -5.34 -2.82
C ALA A 299 17.48 -6.09 -3.85
N LYS A 300 16.27 -6.48 -3.43
CA LYS A 300 15.35 -7.21 -4.31
C LYS A 300 14.63 -6.22 -5.23
N PRO A 301 14.71 -6.39 -6.57
CA PRO A 301 14.00 -5.52 -7.49
C PRO A 301 12.48 -5.62 -7.28
N PRO A 302 11.70 -4.67 -7.85
CA PRO A 302 10.26 -4.81 -7.93
C PRO A 302 9.87 -6.17 -8.53
N LYS A 303 8.91 -6.84 -7.89
CA LYS A 303 8.41 -8.11 -8.38
C LYS A 303 7.55 -7.87 -9.63
N LEU A 304 7.98 -8.44 -10.75
CA LEU A 304 7.21 -8.52 -11.97
C LEU A 304 6.80 -9.98 -12.21
N SER A 305 5.50 -10.26 -12.19
CA SER A 305 4.96 -11.57 -12.49
C SER A 305 4.86 -11.75 -14.01
N GLY A 306 5.85 -12.43 -14.60
CA GLY A 306 5.90 -12.73 -16.04
C GLY A 306 6.74 -11.73 -16.84
N PRO A 307 6.75 -11.84 -18.18
CA PRO A 307 7.56 -10.97 -19.04
C PRO A 307 7.08 -9.51 -19.02
N GLU A 308 8.00 -8.56 -18.94
CA GLU A 308 7.70 -7.12 -18.87
C GLU A 308 6.92 -6.60 -20.10
N TRP A 309 7.07 -7.25 -21.25
CA TRP A 309 6.39 -6.88 -22.48
C TRP A 309 4.92 -7.30 -22.52
N LEU A 310 4.52 -8.29 -21.73
CA LEU A 310 3.18 -8.88 -21.80
C LEU A 310 2.07 -7.88 -21.45
N PRO A 311 2.16 -7.09 -20.36
CA PRO A 311 1.15 -6.07 -20.07
C PRO A 311 0.97 -5.05 -21.18
N HIS A 312 2.05 -4.64 -21.86
CA HIS A 312 1.97 -3.70 -22.98
C HIS A 312 1.30 -4.32 -24.21
N LEU A 313 1.61 -5.57 -24.53
CA LEU A 313 0.97 -6.27 -25.64
C LEU A 313 -0.54 -6.44 -25.40
N LEU A 314 -0.92 -6.86 -24.20
CA LEU A 314 -2.34 -7.02 -23.84
C LEU A 314 -3.06 -5.67 -23.76
N ALA A 315 -2.38 -4.63 -23.29
CA ALA A 315 -2.90 -3.26 -23.31
C ALA A 315 -3.24 -2.82 -24.74
N ALA A 316 -2.34 -3.07 -25.70
CA ALA A 316 -2.57 -2.74 -27.11
C ALA A 316 -3.76 -3.51 -27.72
N GLU A 317 -3.99 -4.77 -27.32
CA GLU A 317 -5.09 -5.60 -27.86
C GLU A 317 -6.46 -5.32 -27.22
N PHE A 318 -6.49 -4.90 -25.95
CA PHE A 318 -7.72 -4.78 -25.17
C PHE A 318 -8.05 -3.36 -24.69
N GLY A 319 -7.16 -2.39 -24.89
CA GLY A 319 -7.40 -0.99 -24.52
C GLY A 319 -7.36 -0.73 -23.00
N HIS A 320 -6.52 -1.47 -22.26
CA HIS A 320 -6.28 -1.24 -20.82
C HIS A 320 -4.94 -0.55 -20.56
N PRO A 321 -4.79 0.21 -19.46
CA PRO A 321 -3.48 0.66 -19.01
C PRO A 321 -2.56 -0.51 -18.70
N ALA A 322 -1.33 -0.52 -19.20
CA ALA A 322 -0.42 -1.64 -19.00
C ALA A 322 -0.04 -1.84 -17.52
N GLY A 323 0.04 -0.77 -16.72
CA GLY A 323 0.22 -0.90 -15.26
C GLY A 323 -0.98 -1.57 -14.57
N GLN A 324 -2.21 -1.37 -15.04
CA GLN A 324 -3.36 -2.12 -14.48
C GLN A 324 -3.15 -3.64 -14.66
N LEU A 325 -2.75 -4.05 -15.86
CA LEU A 325 -2.53 -5.46 -16.19
C LEU A 325 -1.32 -6.02 -15.41
N SER A 326 -0.25 -5.25 -15.29
CA SER A 326 0.91 -5.59 -14.47
C SER A 326 0.54 -5.77 -13.00
N SER A 327 -0.22 -4.85 -12.41
CA SER A 327 -0.73 -4.94 -11.04
C SER A 327 -1.54 -6.22 -10.79
N ILE A 328 -2.37 -6.63 -11.76
CA ILE A 328 -3.16 -7.87 -11.67
C ILE A 328 -2.24 -9.10 -11.65
N LEU A 329 -1.22 -9.15 -12.52
CA LEU A 329 -0.23 -10.22 -12.54
C LEU A 329 0.58 -10.27 -11.24
N ASN A 330 1.02 -9.11 -10.73
CA ASN A 330 1.83 -9.02 -9.51
C ASN A 330 1.07 -9.50 -8.27
N ARG A 331 -0.26 -9.36 -8.27
CA ARG A 331 -1.17 -9.93 -7.26
C ARG A 331 -1.39 -11.44 -7.38
N GLY A 332 -0.70 -12.11 -8.31
CA GLY A 332 -0.65 -13.57 -8.41
C GLY A 332 -1.65 -14.18 -9.40
N VAL A 333 -2.32 -13.37 -10.22
CA VAL A 333 -3.08 -13.89 -11.35
C VAL A 333 -2.12 -14.40 -12.41
N ALA A 334 -2.29 -15.65 -12.84
CA ALA A 334 -1.47 -16.24 -13.89
C ALA A 334 -1.67 -15.52 -15.24
N PRO A 335 -0.65 -15.43 -16.11
CA PRO A 335 -0.76 -14.82 -17.43
C PRO A 335 -1.94 -15.34 -18.27
N GLU A 336 -2.18 -16.64 -18.24
CA GLU A 336 -3.24 -17.31 -19.01
C GLU A 336 -4.63 -17.00 -18.43
N ASP A 337 -4.74 -16.92 -17.10
CA ASP A 337 -5.96 -16.50 -16.41
C ASP A 337 -6.27 -15.03 -16.77
N LEU A 338 -5.27 -14.13 -16.78
CA LEU A 338 -5.47 -12.74 -17.19
C LEU A 338 -5.95 -12.63 -18.64
N GLN A 339 -5.30 -13.33 -19.57
CA GLN A 339 -5.73 -13.37 -20.98
C GLN A 339 -7.20 -13.80 -21.09
N THR A 340 -7.59 -14.82 -20.33
CA THR A 340 -8.97 -15.32 -20.34
C THR A 340 -9.95 -14.30 -19.77
N LEU A 341 -9.60 -13.63 -18.67
CA LEU A 341 -10.46 -12.59 -18.06
C LEU A 341 -10.64 -11.38 -18.98
N LEU A 342 -9.60 -11.01 -19.75
CA LEU A 342 -9.67 -9.95 -20.76
C LEU A 342 -10.59 -10.33 -21.93
N VAL A 343 -10.51 -11.58 -22.41
CA VAL A 343 -11.45 -12.10 -23.42
C VAL A 343 -12.88 -12.08 -22.88
N MET A 344 -13.10 -12.50 -21.63
CA MET A 344 -14.42 -12.44 -21.01
C MET A 344 -14.97 -11.02 -20.97
N GLU A 345 -14.18 -10.02 -20.57
CA GLU A 345 -14.62 -8.62 -20.57
C GLU A 345 -14.94 -8.12 -21.98
N ALA A 346 -14.08 -8.40 -22.96
CA ALA A 346 -14.29 -8.01 -24.35
C ALA A 346 -15.58 -8.60 -24.95
N MET A 347 -15.99 -9.78 -24.49
CA MET A 347 -17.24 -10.43 -24.87
C MET A 347 -18.45 -10.01 -24.01
N GLY A 348 -18.29 -9.05 -23.10
CA GLY A 348 -19.38 -8.53 -22.26
C GLY A 348 -19.66 -9.34 -20.99
N GLY A 349 -18.75 -10.22 -20.56
CA GLY A 349 -18.90 -11.05 -19.37
C GLY A 349 -18.76 -10.31 -18.03
N GLY A 350 -18.42 -9.01 -18.07
CA GLY A 350 -18.29 -8.15 -16.90
C GLY A 350 -16.99 -7.35 -16.90
N LYS A 351 -16.88 -6.36 -16.01
CA LYS A 351 -15.67 -5.52 -15.90
C LYS A 351 -14.48 -6.33 -15.35
N LEU A 352 -13.29 -6.16 -15.90
CA LEU A 352 -12.07 -6.89 -15.49
C LEU A 352 -11.82 -6.83 -13.98
N GLN A 353 -11.94 -5.66 -13.36
CA GLN A 353 -11.75 -5.51 -11.91
C GLN A 353 -12.71 -6.38 -11.10
N THR A 354 -13.97 -6.47 -11.54
CA THR A 354 -14.98 -7.33 -10.90
C THR A 354 -14.63 -8.80 -11.12
N LEU A 355 -14.23 -9.18 -12.33
CA LEU A 355 -13.87 -10.56 -12.66
C LEU A 355 -12.65 -11.03 -11.85
N VAL A 356 -11.60 -10.21 -11.76
CA VAL A 356 -10.41 -10.48 -10.94
C VAL A 356 -10.78 -10.64 -9.46
N ARG A 357 -11.62 -9.75 -8.92
CA ARG A 357 -12.10 -9.86 -7.52
C ARG A 357 -12.82 -11.18 -7.28
N ARG A 358 -13.73 -11.57 -8.18
CA ARG A 358 -14.52 -12.80 -8.05
C ARG A 358 -13.67 -14.06 -8.19
N ARG A 359 -12.54 -14.00 -8.91
CA ARG A 359 -11.60 -15.12 -9.07
C ARG A 359 -11.04 -15.65 -7.75
N SER A 360 -11.00 -14.82 -6.71
CA SER A 360 -10.64 -15.25 -5.34
C SER A 360 -11.63 -16.24 -4.73
N SER A 361 -12.87 -16.30 -5.24
CA SER A 361 -13.99 -17.06 -4.69
C SER A 361 -14.64 -18.06 -5.68
N ALA A 362 -14.32 -17.97 -6.97
CA ALA A 362 -14.91 -18.77 -8.03
C ALA A 362 -13.86 -19.23 -9.05
N SER A 363 -14.07 -20.43 -9.62
CA SER A 363 -13.25 -20.93 -10.74
C SER A 363 -13.54 -20.13 -12.02
N LEU A 364 -12.56 -20.07 -12.93
CA LEU A 364 -12.72 -19.43 -14.23
C LEU A 364 -13.89 -20.03 -15.03
N GLU A 365 -14.02 -21.36 -15.02
CA GLU A 365 -15.14 -22.09 -15.62
C GLU A 365 -16.51 -21.65 -15.07
N THR A 366 -16.56 -21.38 -13.75
CA THR A 366 -17.78 -20.89 -13.11
C THR A 366 -18.12 -19.49 -13.59
N LEU A 367 -17.13 -18.60 -13.68
CA LEU A 367 -17.32 -17.24 -14.16
C LEU A 367 -17.79 -17.22 -15.62
N VAL A 368 -17.20 -18.03 -16.50
CA VAL A 368 -17.60 -18.15 -17.92
C VAL A 368 -19.04 -18.61 -18.05
N ARG A 369 -19.43 -19.65 -17.29
CA ARG A 369 -20.80 -20.18 -17.30
C ARG A 369 -21.82 -19.14 -16.82
N GLU A 370 -21.50 -18.41 -15.76
CA GLU A 370 -22.39 -17.37 -15.21
C GLU A 370 -22.53 -16.15 -16.12
N ALA A 371 -21.48 -15.82 -16.87
CA ALA A 371 -21.49 -14.73 -17.84
C ALA A 371 -22.41 -15.00 -19.04
N GLY A 372 -22.82 -16.26 -19.26
CA GLY A 372 -23.72 -16.62 -20.37
C GLY A 372 -23.11 -16.40 -21.75
N LEU A 373 -21.78 -16.46 -21.86
CA LEU A 373 -21.06 -16.27 -23.12
C LEU A 373 -21.24 -17.47 -24.05
N ASP A 374 -21.23 -17.23 -25.37
CA ASP A 374 -21.16 -18.31 -26.34
C ASP A 374 -19.82 -19.05 -26.18
N ARG A 375 -19.92 -20.36 -25.94
CA ARG A 375 -18.76 -21.17 -25.57
C ARG A 375 -17.77 -21.32 -26.73
N ASP A 376 -18.27 -21.53 -27.94
CA ASP A 376 -17.41 -21.79 -29.11
C ASP A 376 -16.69 -20.51 -29.52
N GLU A 377 -17.40 -19.37 -29.50
CA GLU A 377 -16.80 -18.05 -29.74
C GLU A 377 -15.77 -17.70 -28.65
N PHE A 378 -16.07 -17.97 -27.39
CA PHE A 378 -15.16 -17.72 -26.27
C PHE A 378 -13.88 -18.55 -26.39
N GLU A 379 -14.00 -19.86 -26.62
CA GLU A 379 -12.84 -20.74 -26.82
C GLU A 379 -12.00 -20.33 -28.04
N ALA A 380 -12.65 -19.87 -29.11
CA ALA A 380 -11.97 -19.34 -30.29
C ALA A 380 -11.19 -18.04 -29.99
N GLN A 381 -11.79 -17.11 -29.23
CA GLN A 381 -11.10 -15.88 -28.83
C GLN A 381 -9.93 -16.16 -27.88
N CYS A 382 -10.09 -17.05 -26.89
CA CYS A 382 -9.00 -17.48 -26.02
C CYS A 382 -7.84 -18.08 -26.83
N ARG A 383 -8.13 -18.93 -27.83
CA ARG A 383 -7.10 -19.48 -28.71
C ARG A 383 -6.40 -18.40 -29.52
N ARG A 384 -7.15 -17.46 -30.11
CA ARG A 384 -6.59 -16.32 -30.87
C ARG A 384 -5.61 -15.51 -30.03
N ILE A 385 -5.96 -15.22 -28.78
CA ILE A 385 -5.11 -14.45 -27.88
C ILE A 385 -3.88 -15.27 -27.46
N GLY A 386 -4.05 -16.56 -27.15
CA GLY A 386 -2.92 -17.44 -26.87
C GLY A 386 -1.94 -17.55 -28.05
N GLU A 387 -2.44 -17.63 -29.29
CA GLU A 387 -1.63 -17.56 -30.52
C GLU A 387 -0.87 -16.24 -30.61
N LEU A 388 -1.55 -15.10 -30.40
CA LEU A 388 -0.93 -13.77 -30.43
C LEU A 388 0.22 -13.66 -29.40
N VAL A 389 -0.01 -14.07 -28.15
CA VAL A 389 1.02 -14.04 -27.10
C VAL A 389 2.17 -14.99 -27.44
N SER A 390 1.89 -16.18 -27.96
CA SER A 390 2.92 -17.14 -28.36
C SER A 390 3.78 -16.63 -29.52
N SER A 391 3.15 -15.98 -30.51
CA SER A 391 3.84 -15.34 -31.62
C SER A 391 4.74 -14.20 -31.13
N ALA A 392 4.26 -13.34 -30.22
CA ALA A 392 5.08 -12.30 -29.62
C ALA A 392 6.29 -12.87 -28.86
N ALA A 393 6.09 -13.93 -28.08
CA ALA A 393 7.16 -14.57 -27.32
C ALA A 393 8.30 -15.09 -28.23
N ALA A 394 7.99 -15.50 -29.46
CA ALA A 394 8.99 -15.96 -30.44
C ALA A 394 9.94 -14.83 -30.90
N TRP A 395 9.51 -13.56 -30.81
CA TRP A 395 10.31 -12.39 -31.19
C TRP A 395 10.92 -11.65 -29.98
N ALA A 396 10.51 -12.00 -28.75
CA ALA A 396 10.76 -11.18 -27.56
C ALA A 396 12.23 -10.91 -27.26
N ASP A 397 13.11 -11.87 -27.60
CA ASP A 397 14.55 -11.81 -27.32
C ASP A 397 15.37 -11.25 -28.49
N GLU A 398 14.73 -10.90 -29.60
CA GLU A 398 15.41 -10.37 -30.78
C GLU A 398 15.93 -8.94 -30.55
N ALA A 399 17.20 -8.71 -30.89
CA ALA A 399 17.87 -7.45 -30.59
C ALA A 399 17.21 -6.24 -31.28
N PHE A 400 16.65 -6.44 -32.48
CA PHE A 400 16.00 -5.37 -33.23
C PHE A 400 14.70 -4.88 -32.55
N VAL A 401 14.03 -5.72 -31.75
CA VAL A 401 12.83 -5.31 -30.99
C VAL A 401 13.19 -4.23 -29.97
N ALA A 402 14.34 -4.40 -29.31
CA ALA A 402 14.88 -3.40 -28.38
C ALA A 402 15.30 -2.11 -29.11
N ASP A 403 15.92 -2.25 -30.27
CA ASP A 403 16.34 -1.12 -31.10
C ASP A 403 15.13 -0.29 -31.58
N LEU A 404 14.10 -0.94 -32.15
CA LEU A 404 12.86 -0.28 -32.57
C LEU A 404 12.17 0.42 -31.39
N ALA A 405 12.00 -0.27 -30.27
CA ALA A 405 11.41 0.31 -29.08
C ALA A 405 12.15 1.59 -28.63
N GLY A 406 13.49 1.54 -28.60
CA GLY A 406 14.34 2.67 -28.24
C GLY A 406 14.27 3.83 -29.24
N ARG A 407 14.39 3.56 -30.54
CA ARG A 407 14.36 4.56 -31.61
C ARG A 407 13.03 5.32 -31.65
N TYR A 408 11.93 4.59 -31.52
CA TYR A 408 10.58 5.16 -31.64
C TYR A 408 9.97 5.60 -30.30
N LYS A 409 10.66 5.34 -29.17
CA LYS A 409 10.21 5.65 -27.81
C LYS A 409 8.85 5.01 -27.49
N VAL A 410 8.70 3.75 -27.88
CA VAL A 410 7.53 2.91 -27.60
C VAL A 410 7.94 1.76 -26.70
N ALA A 411 6.99 1.12 -26.03
CA ALA A 411 7.28 -0.05 -25.23
C ALA A 411 7.57 -1.26 -26.12
N ARG A 412 8.46 -2.16 -25.68
CA ARG A 412 8.76 -3.42 -26.41
C ARG A 412 7.51 -4.23 -26.72
N GLY A 413 6.55 -4.29 -25.80
CA GLY A 413 5.29 -5.01 -26.02
C GLY A 413 4.42 -4.45 -27.14
N GLU A 414 4.53 -3.15 -27.46
CA GLU A 414 3.83 -2.54 -28.59
C GLU A 414 4.47 -2.96 -29.92
N VAL A 415 5.81 -3.02 -29.98
CA VAL A 415 6.53 -3.58 -31.13
C VAL A 415 6.17 -5.05 -31.33
N LEU A 416 6.19 -5.83 -30.24
CA LEU A 416 5.81 -7.24 -30.28
C LEU A 416 4.35 -7.46 -30.67
N TYR A 417 3.44 -6.54 -30.32
CA TYR A 417 2.05 -6.59 -30.76
C TYR A 417 1.94 -6.51 -32.29
N ILE A 418 2.70 -5.60 -32.93
CA ILE A 418 2.76 -5.48 -34.39
C ILE A 418 3.32 -6.78 -35.00
N LEU A 419 4.45 -7.27 -34.52
CA LEU A 419 5.09 -8.49 -35.05
C LEU A 419 4.19 -9.73 -34.86
N ALA A 420 3.51 -9.83 -33.72
CA ALA A 420 2.59 -10.94 -33.43
C ALA A 420 1.33 -10.94 -34.31
N ARG A 421 0.96 -9.79 -34.89
CA ARG A 421 -0.09 -9.68 -35.92
C ARG A 421 0.37 -10.19 -37.30
N GLY A 422 1.64 -10.55 -37.45
CA GLY A 422 2.19 -11.18 -38.66
C GLY A 422 3.00 -10.26 -39.56
N TRP A 423 3.29 -9.03 -39.12
CA TRP A 423 4.11 -8.06 -39.86
C TRP A 423 5.61 -8.38 -39.72
N THR A 424 6.41 -8.11 -40.76
CA THR A 424 7.87 -8.25 -40.68
C THR A 424 8.53 -7.12 -39.89
N GLU A 425 9.84 -7.23 -39.62
CA GLU A 425 10.63 -6.17 -39.00
C GLU A 425 10.52 -4.84 -39.79
N GLU A 426 10.70 -4.88 -41.11
CA GLU A 426 10.65 -3.70 -41.97
C GLU A 426 9.25 -3.07 -42.00
N GLU A 427 8.21 -3.90 -41.98
CA GLU A 427 6.83 -3.43 -41.94
C GLU A 427 6.46 -2.86 -40.59
N ALA A 428 6.94 -3.46 -39.49
CA ALA A 428 6.76 -2.92 -38.15
C ALA A 428 7.40 -1.54 -38.01
N GLU A 429 8.60 -1.34 -38.56
CA GLU A 429 9.23 -0.03 -38.62
C GLU A 429 8.39 0.98 -39.41
N ALA A 430 7.89 0.59 -40.59
CA ALA A 430 7.05 1.46 -41.41
C ALA A 430 5.74 1.84 -40.69
N ILE A 431 5.14 0.90 -39.97
CA ILE A 431 3.94 1.10 -39.13
C ILE A 431 4.23 2.10 -37.99
N LEU A 432 5.36 1.94 -37.29
CA LEU A 432 5.79 2.85 -36.22
C LEU A 432 6.02 4.27 -36.73
N VAL A 433 6.67 4.41 -37.89
CA VAL A 433 6.85 5.70 -38.58
C VAL A 433 5.52 6.33 -38.94
N ALA A 434 4.61 5.56 -39.54
CA ALA A 434 3.33 6.06 -40.06
C ALA A 434 2.36 6.46 -38.95
N LYS A 435 2.30 5.71 -37.85
CA LYS A 435 1.44 6.06 -36.70
C LYS A 435 1.87 7.38 -36.05
N GLY A 436 3.18 7.64 -36.03
CA GLY A 436 3.76 8.83 -35.40
C GLY A 436 3.42 8.94 -33.91
N LYS A 437 3.56 10.15 -33.35
CA LYS A 437 3.31 10.44 -31.92
C LYS A 437 1.83 10.72 -31.58
N GLY A 438 0.90 9.98 -32.19
CA GLY A 438 -0.53 10.16 -31.97
C GLY A 438 -1.10 9.25 -30.88
N ASN A 439 -2.07 9.75 -30.10
CA ASN A 439 -2.83 8.99 -29.08
C ASN A 439 -3.84 7.97 -29.66
N ARG A 440 -3.66 7.52 -30.91
CA ARG A 440 -4.50 6.45 -31.46
C ARG A 440 -4.21 5.15 -30.74
N ASP A 441 -5.25 4.38 -30.47
CA ASP A 441 -5.12 3.00 -29.99
C ASP A 441 -4.43 2.13 -31.05
N TRP A 442 -3.59 1.19 -30.60
CA TRP A 442 -2.79 0.34 -31.50
C TRP A 442 -3.65 -0.63 -32.29
N LYS A 443 -4.65 -1.23 -31.66
CA LYS A 443 -5.55 -2.17 -32.33
C LYS A 443 -6.41 -1.46 -33.36
N GLU A 444 -7.02 -0.33 -32.99
CA GLU A 444 -7.79 0.47 -33.95
C GLU A 444 -6.93 0.90 -35.15
N TYR A 445 -5.70 1.34 -34.89
CA TYR A 445 -4.78 1.75 -35.95
C TYR A 445 -4.39 0.58 -36.87
N LEU A 446 -4.04 -0.58 -36.33
CA LEU A 446 -3.64 -1.74 -37.13
C LEU A 446 -4.84 -2.34 -37.88
N ASP A 447 -6.03 -2.39 -37.28
CA ASP A 447 -7.24 -2.86 -37.95
C ASP A 447 -7.61 -1.95 -39.14
N GLU A 448 -7.42 -0.62 -39.03
CA GLU A 448 -7.55 0.32 -40.15
C GLU A 448 -6.47 0.10 -41.22
N PHE A 449 -5.21 -0.04 -40.79
CA PHE A 449 -4.07 -0.23 -41.69
C PHE A 449 -4.17 -1.53 -42.51
N GLU A 450 -4.65 -2.62 -41.88
CA GLU A 450 -4.94 -3.89 -42.55
C GLU A 450 -6.09 -3.76 -43.55
N ALA A 451 -7.13 -2.99 -43.22
CA ALA A 451 -8.25 -2.76 -44.13
C ALA A 451 -7.86 -1.97 -45.40
N GLU A 452 -6.81 -1.14 -45.32
CA GLU A 452 -6.28 -0.35 -46.44
C GLU A 452 -5.29 -1.14 -47.33
N LYS A 453 -4.70 -2.23 -46.83
CA LYS A 453 -3.81 -3.13 -47.60
C LYS A 453 -4.48 -4.51 -47.82
N PRO A 454 -5.27 -4.70 -48.90
CA PRO A 454 -5.98 -5.96 -49.14
C PRO A 454 -5.08 -7.15 -49.56
N GLU A 455 -3.76 -6.98 -49.65
CA GLU A 455 -2.81 -8.05 -49.98
C GLU A 455 -2.12 -8.59 -48.72
N ASN A 456 -2.89 -9.21 -47.80
CA ASN A 456 -2.32 -10.07 -46.77
C ASN A 456 -3.05 -11.42 -46.78
N PRO A 457 -2.42 -12.51 -47.30
CA PRO A 457 -3.10 -13.79 -47.48
C PRO A 457 -3.08 -14.57 -46.16
N GLY A 458 -3.96 -14.22 -45.21
CA GLY A 458 -3.84 -14.84 -43.89
C GLY A 458 -4.87 -14.57 -42.81
N LYS A 459 -6.16 -14.41 -43.11
CA LYS A 459 -7.31 -14.90 -42.28
C LYS A 459 -8.63 -14.37 -42.83
N GLY A 460 -9.62 -15.25 -42.91
CA GLY A 460 -10.89 -15.02 -43.58
C GLY A 460 -11.75 -13.94 -42.93
N ASN A 461 -12.41 -13.18 -43.81
CA ASN A 461 -13.52 -12.28 -43.50
C ASN A 461 -14.55 -12.93 -42.58
N ASN A 462 -14.74 -12.38 -41.39
CA ASN A 462 -16.02 -12.40 -40.69
C ASN A 462 -16.21 -11.05 -39.99
N LYS A 463 -16.95 -10.15 -40.66
CA LYS A 463 -17.52 -8.95 -40.04
C LYS A 463 -18.83 -9.32 -39.34
N PRO A 464 -19.01 -9.03 -38.04
CA PRO A 464 -20.33 -8.78 -37.48
C PRO A 464 -20.69 -7.31 -37.71
N GLY A 465 -21.90 -7.05 -38.21
CA GLY A 465 -22.40 -5.71 -38.50
C GLY A 465 -22.45 -4.81 -37.27
N LYS A 466 -22.14 -3.52 -37.48
CA LYS A 466 -22.34 -2.44 -36.51
C LYS A 466 -23.82 -2.33 -36.11
N GLY A 467 -24.18 -2.94 -34.98
CA GLY A 467 -25.38 -2.63 -34.22
C GLY A 467 -25.08 -1.55 -33.20
N ASN A 468 -25.54 -0.33 -33.44
CA ASN A 468 -25.52 0.78 -32.48
C ASN A 468 -26.57 0.53 -31.38
N PRO A 469 -26.24 0.43 -30.08
CA PRO A 469 -27.23 0.48 -29.01
C PRO A 469 -27.63 1.93 -28.75
N GLY A 470 -28.92 2.20 -28.86
CA GLY A 470 -29.50 3.55 -28.87
C GLY A 470 -29.20 4.40 -27.64
N LYS A 471 -28.77 5.65 -27.90
CA LYS A 471 -29.06 6.79 -27.04
C LYS A 471 -30.47 7.28 -27.35
N GLY A 472 -31.47 6.75 -26.65
CA GLY A 472 -32.81 7.33 -26.61
C GLY A 472 -32.78 8.60 -25.77
N ASN A 473 -32.88 9.76 -26.43
CA ASN A 473 -33.12 11.04 -25.78
C ASN A 473 -34.61 11.38 -25.94
N PRO A 474 -35.44 11.39 -24.89
CA PRO A 474 -36.86 11.69 -25.02
C PRO A 474 -37.05 13.21 -25.02
N GLY A 475 -37.67 13.72 -26.09
CA GLY A 475 -38.29 15.04 -26.06
C GLY A 475 -37.76 16.02 -27.09
N LYS A 476 -38.36 15.97 -28.29
CA LYS A 476 -38.76 17.15 -29.06
C LYS A 476 -39.72 16.70 -30.16
N ARG A 477 -40.98 17.10 -30.03
CA ARG A 477 -42.02 16.91 -31.06
C ARG A 477 -41.63 17.66 -32.33
N PRO A 478 -41.82 17.10 -33.53
CA PRO A 478 -41.58 17.83 -34.77
C PRO A 478 -42.71 18.84 -35.02
N VAL A 479 -42.30 20.09 -35.25
CA VAL A 479 -43.15 21.17 -35.77
C VAL A 479 -43.39 20.89 -37.25
N VAL A 480 -44.66 20.76 -37.63
CA VAL A 480 -45.11 20.63 -39.03
C VAL A 480 -45.07 22.02 -39.69
N PRO A 481 -44.41 22.20 -40.85
CA PRO A 481 -44.60 23.40 -41.65
C PRO A 481 -45.86 23.25 -42.53
N PRO A 482 -46.79 24.22 -42.53
CA PRO A 482 -47.97 24.15 -43.39
C PRO A 482 -47.66 24.62 -44.82
N GLY A 483 -47.99 23.72 -45.76
CA GLY A 483 -48.84 24.02 -46.91
C GLY A 483 -48.35 25.02 -47.96
N LEU A 484 -48.06 24.52 -49.15
CA LEU A 484 -48.32 25.20 -50.42
C LEU A 484 -48.56 24.14 -51.50
N ASN A 485 -49.82 23.92 -51.85
CA ASN A 485 -50.16 23.40 -53.18
C ASN A 485 -51.36 24.17 -53.74
N LYS A 486 -51.22 24.56 -55.00
CA LYS A 486 -52.11 25.42 -55.79
C LYS A 486 -53.44 24.73 -56.13
N GLY A 487 -54.49 25.52 -56.34
CA GLY A 487 -55.57 25.14 -57.27
C GLY A 487 -56.98 25.63 -56.89
N ASN A 488 -57.45 26.60 -57.66
CA ASN A 488 -58.81 27.16 -57.82
C ASN A 488 -59.38 28.06 -56.73
#